data_AF-A0A8B6D7V2-F1
#
_entry.id   AF-A0A8B6D7V2-F1
#
_cell.length_a   1.000
_cell.length_b   1.000
_cell.length_c   1.000
_cell.angle_alpha   90.00
_cell.angle_beta   90.00
_cell.angle_gamma   90.00
#
_symmetry.space_group_name_H-M   'P 1'
#
loop_
_entity.id
_entity.type
_entity.pdbx_description
1 polymer ?
#
loop_
_entity_poly.entity_id
_entity_poly.type
_entity_poly.pdbx_seq_one_letter_code
_entity_poly.pdbx_strand_id
1 'polypeptide(L)'
;MHVEFKGDYRTCTAQGTGGGTVDITVHQVQKDKTLIELYKASGGAWGGTQVDEAFRQLIVKIIGNPIFLKFCDENAADFVDMFREFELKKREFKGDGNKKVTIKVPVSLKETFEKETEETIQDALTQTAYSTKLTWTADKLRISGLLFATLFEIATGNIIEHVKKLLKEPEVKGTTNIIMVGGFSESHMIQAKVKEAFPNMNVIIPAEAGLSVLKGAVIFGHLPKAISARKAKYTYGLATMTKFVKGKHREDKKEIIGNQVKCKDIFSVHVEKGETLELDKAQSERSYNPVEPEQKEIIFQFYITDSDDPMYVTDSGCTHIGKMVVKIPDTSGGLDRQVKVQLIFGGTELKVKAIIEKTNQEVTAKLQFLDKK
;
A
#
# COMPACT_ATOMS: atom_id res chain seq x y z
N MET A 1 0.45 -5.49 -8.27
CA MET A 1 -0.48 -6.61 -8.47
C MET A 1 -1.92 -6.19 -8.21
N HIS A 2 -2.65 -6.01 -9.29
CA HIS A 2 -4.08 -5.71 -9.33
C HIS A 2 -4.73 -6.82 -10.17
N VAL A 3 -5.95 -7.24 -9.84
CA VAL A 3 -6.56 -8.48 -10.32
C VAL A 3 -8.08 -8.33 -10.53
N GLU A 4 -8.56 -8.71 -11.73
CA GLU A 4 -9.96 -9.04 -12.12
C GLU A 4 -10.01 -10.54 -12.54
N PHE A 5 -11.12 -11.30 -12.56
CA PHE A 5 -12.21 -11.34 -13.57
C PHE A 5 -13.39 -12.30 -13.20
N LYS A 6 -14.57 -12.02 -13.81
CA LYS A 6 -15.86 -12.74 -14.04
C LYS A 6 -16.35 -13.92 -13.17
N GLY A 7 -17.56 -13.75 -12.63
CA GLY A 7 -18.42 -14.76 -11.97
C GLY A 7 -18.51 -14.52 -10.46
N ASP A 8 -19.63 -14.87 -9.79
CA ASP A 8 -19.91 -14.58 -8.36
C ASP A 8 -18.84 -15.19 -7.40
N TYR A 9 -17.65 -14.58 -7.31
CA TYR A 9 -16.50 -15.07 -6.55
C TYR A 9 -15.74 -13.93 -5.87
N ARG A 10 -15.11 -14.24 -4.73
CA ARG A 10 -14.24 -13.34 -3.94
C ARG A 10 -12.76 -13.68 -4.19
N THR A 11 -11.90 -12.68 -4.32
CA THR A 11 -10.48 -12.81 -4.73
C THR A 11 -9.53 -12.05 -3.81
N CYS A 12 -8.32 -12.57 -3.59
CA CYS A 12 -7.23 -11.93 -2.85
C CYS A 12 -6.00 -11.72 -3.76
N THR A 13 -5.35 -10.55 -3.66
CA THR A 13 -4.50 -9.96 -4.72
C THR A 13 -3.25 -9.26 -4.14
N ALA A 14 -2.03 -9.81 -4.19
CA ALA A 14 -0.78 -9.26 -3.56
C ALA A 14 0.18 -8.38 -4.45
N GLN A 15 0.06 -7.06 -4.42
CA GLN A 15 0.72 -6.05 -5.27
C GLN A 15 2.21 -5.77 -5.07
N GLY A 16 3.10 -6.22 -5.94
CA GLY A 16 4.42 -5.57 -6.02
C GLY A 16 4.41 -4.28 -6.85
N THR A 17 4.71 -3.13 -6.26
CA THR A 17 5.12 -1.90 -6.97
C THR A 17 6.62 -1.69 -6.77
N GLY A 18 7.42 -2.05 -7.77
CA GLY A 18 8.87 -2.20 -7.62
C GLY A 18 9.21 -3.53 -6.94
N GLY A 19 10.37 -4.12 -7.25
CA GLY A 19 10.73 -5.46 -6.76
C GLY A 19 10.73 -5.64 -5.24
N GLY A 20 10.49 -4.60 -4.42
CA GLY A 20 10.63 -4.66 -2.97
C GLY A 20 9.36 -4.71 -2.14
N THR A 21 8.19 -4.34 -2.66
CA THR A 21 6.94 -4.37 -1.89
C THR A 21 5.98 -5.46 -2.35
N VAL A 22 5.00 -5.77 -1.51
CA VAL A 22 3.84 -6.64 -1.80
C VAL A 22 2.62 -6.02 -1.11
N ASP A 23 1.58 -5.62 -1.86
CA ASP A 23 0.35 -4.98 -1.38
C ASP A 23 -0.92 -5.79 -1.67
N ILE A 24 -1.42 -6.50 -0.68
CA ILE A 24 -2.60 -7.34 -0.78
C ILE A 24 -3.92 -6.55 -0.76
N THR A 25 -4.74 -6.73 -1.79
CA THR A 25 -6.12 -6.23 -1.93
C THR A 25 -7.09 -7.39 -2.09
N VAL A 26 -8.34 -7.20 -1.68
CA VAL A 26 -9.38 -8.24 -1.78
C VAL A 26 -10.60 -7.67 -2.48
N HIS A 27 -11.03 -8.32 -3.56
CA HIS A 27 -12.14 -7.84 -4.39
C HIS A 27 -13.21 -8.92 -4.57
N GLN A 28 -14.44 -8.47 -4.79
CA GLN A 28 -15.53 -9.30 -5.29
C GLN A 28 -15.93 -8.83 -6.68
N VAL A 29 -15.97 -9.77 -7.62
CA VAL A 29 -16.52 -9.51 -8.95
C VAL A 29 -18.04 -9.63 -8.88
N GLN A 30 -18.73 -8.59 -9.32
CA GLN A 30 -20.19 -8.55 -9.38
C GLN A 30 -20.72 -9.17 -10.67
N LYS A 31 -22.03 -9.44 -10.73
CA LYS A 31 -22.71 -9.99 -11.93
C LYS A 31 -22.56 -9.10 -13.17
N ASP A 32 -22.52 -7.79 -12.96
CA ASP A 32 -22.29 -6.79 -14.01
C ASP A 32 -20.81 -6.63 -14.40
N LYS A 33 -19.93 -7.45 -13.81
CA LYS A 33 -18.46 -7.48 -13.97
C LYS A 33 -17.72 -6.29 -13.36
N THR A 34 -18.39 -5.45 -12.58
CA THR A 34 -17.70 -4.45 -11.76
C THR A 34 -17.03 -5.09 -10.55
N LEU A 35 -16.07 -4.38 -9.98
CA LEU A 35 -15.37 -4.78 -8.76
C LEU A 35 -15.84 -4.00 -7.55
N ILE A 36 -16.02 -4.71 -6.43
CA ILE A 36 -16.15 -4.14 -5.09
C ILE A 36 -14.93 -4.56 -4.27
N GLU A 37 -14.23 -3.60 -3.68
CA GLU A 37 -13.18 -3.87 -2.68
C GLU A 37 -13.83 -4.33 -1.36
N LEU A 38 -13.47 -5.53 -0.89
CA LEU A 38 -14.04 -6.12 0.33
C LEU A 38 -13.27 -5.75 1.60
N TYR A 39 -11.97 -5.58 1.48
CA TYR A 39 -11.06 -5.34 2.60
C TYR A 39 -9.99 -4.33 2.18
N LYS A 40 -9.56 -3.51 3.14
CA LYS A 40 -8.54 -2.48 2.89
C LYS A 40 -7.26 -3.08 2.31
N ALA A 41 -6.65 -2.39 1.36
CA ALA A 41 -5.30 -2.71 0.91
C ALA A 41 -4.32 -2.80 2.10
N SER A 42 -3.47 -3.82 2.10
CA SER A 42 -2.48 -4.11 3.15
C SER A 42 -1.20 -4.61 2.51
N GLY A 43 -0.08 -4.75 3.22
CA GLY A 43 1.16 -5.18 2.56
C GLY A 43 2.42 -4.92 3.37
N GLY A 44 3.56 -5.17 2.75
CA GLY A 44 4.86 -4.92 3.35
C GLY A 44 6.02 -5.08 2.37
N ALA A 45 7.23 -4.79 2.86
CA ALA A 45 8.47 -4.88 2.10
C ALA A 45 8.94 -6.34 1.93
N TRP A 46 8.09 -7.22 1.39
CA TRP A 46 8.29 -8.67 1.26
C TRP A 46 8.59 -9.11 -0.18
N GLY A 47 8.95 -8.17 -1.05
CA GLY A 47 9.19 -8.44 -2.46
C GLY A 47 10.50 -9.20 -2.72
N GLY A 48 10.82 -9.34 -4.00
CA GLY A 48 12.07 -9.91 -4.48
C GLY A 48 13.35 -9.24 -3.94
N THR A 49 13.31 -7.98 -3.51
CA THR A 49 14.48 -7.33 -2.88
C THR A 49 14.87 -7.96 -1.54
N GLN A 50 13.94 -8.60 -0.83
CA GLN A 50 14.33 -9.39 0.36
C GLN A 50 15.19 -10.60 -0.03
N VAL A 51 14.91 -11.19 -1.19
CA VAL A 51 15.70 -12.32 -1.72
C VAL A 51 17.06 -11.83 -2.20
N ASP A 52 17.11 -10.65 -2.82
CA ASP A 52 18.36 -9.97 -3.19
C ASP A 52 19.21 -9.65 -1.96
N GLU A 53 18.60 -9.15 -0.89
CA GLU A 53 19.27 -8.90 0.39
C GLU A 53 19.77 -10.20 1.03
N ALA A 54 18.98 -11.28 1.01
CA ALA A 54 19.41 -12.58 1.52
C ALA A 54 20.63 -13.10 0.76
N PHE A 55 20.68 -12.90 -0.57
CA PHE A 55 21.85 -13.24 -1.37
C PHE A 55 23.07 -12.36 -1.04
N ARG A 56 22.86 -11.03 -0.91
CA ARG A 56 23.91 -10.11 -0.46
C ARG A 56 24.52 -10.56 0.86
N GLN A 57 23.68 -10.89 1.83
CA GLN A 57 24.09 -11.38 3.15
C GLN A 57 24.84 -12.71 3.07
N LEU A 58 24.46 -13.60 2.15
CA LEU A 58 25.22 -14.83 1.91
C LEU A 58 26.65 -14.53 1.46
N ILE A 59 26.85 -13.59 0.51
CA ILE A 59 28.19 -13.17 0.08
C ILE A 59 28.95 -12.51 1.24
N VAL A 60 28.33 -11.57 1.94
CA VAL A 60 28.92 -10.86 3.09
C VAL A 60 29.37 -11.83 4.19
N LYS A 61 28.66 -12.93 4.42
CA LYS A 61 29.07 -13.95 5.40
C LYS A 61 30.31 -14.76 4.97
N ILE A 62 30.67 -14.73 3.70
CA ILE A 62 31.86 -15.41 3.17
C ILE A 62 33.05 -14.44 3.18
N ILE A 63 32.86 -13.23 2.67
CA ILE A 63 33.98 -12.30 2.42
C ILE A 63 34.06 -11.13 3.41
N GLY A 64 33.07 -10.96 4.28
CA GLY A 64 32.98 -9.83 5.22
C GLY A 64 32.37 -8.57 4.60
N ASN A 65 31.65 -7.80 5.43
CA ASN A 65 30.95 -6.58 5.00
C ASN A 65 31.90 -5.46 4.53
N PRO A 66 33.06 -5.19 5.20
CA PRO A 66 33.98 -4.15 4.74
C PRO A 66 34.50 -4.38 3.32
N ILE A 67 34.86 -5.63 3.00
CA ILE A 67 35.37 -6.03 1.68
C ILE A 67 34.26 -5.94 0.63
N PHE A 68 33.05 -6.39 0.97
CA PHE A 68 31.90 -6.26 0.07
C PHE A 68 31.59 -4.80 -0.27
N LEU A 69 31.63 -3.89 0.70
CA LEU A 69 31.42 -2.45 0.46
C LEU A 69 32.53 -1.86 -0.42
N LYS A 70 33.80 -2.20 -0.15
CA LYS A 70 34.92 -1.78 -0.99
C LYS A 70 34.77 -2.24 -2.43
N PHE A 71 34.36 -3.49 -2.64
CA PHE A 71 34.04 -4.00 -3.97
C PHE A 71 32.93 -3.20 -4.66
N CYS A 72 31.86 -2.85 -3.94
CA CYS A 72 30.76 -2.04 -4.49
C CYS A 72 31.24 -0.63 -4.90
N ASP A 73 32.11 -0.02 -4.10
CA ASP A 73 32.63 1.33 -4.34
C ASP A 73 33.61 1.36 -5.53
N GLU A 74 34.51 0.38 -5.63
CA GLU A 74 35.55 0.33 -6.65
C GLU A 74 35.08 -0.33 -7.97
N ASN A 75 34.08 -1.22 -7.92
CA ASN A 75 33.66 -2.05 -9.05
C ASN A 75 32.12 -2.04 -9.24
N ALA A 76 31.52 -0.85 -9.26
CA ALA A 76 30.07 -0.69 -9.34
C ALA A 76 29.40 -1.39 -10.55
N ALA A 77 30.05 -1.41 -11.72
CA ALA A 77 29.54 -2.09 -12.91
C ALA A 77 29.44 -3.62 -12.69
N ASP A 78 30.49 -4.20 -12.12
CA ASP A 78 30.55 -5.63 -11.79
C ASP A 78 29.50 -6.02 -10.73
N PHE A 79 29.28 -5.15 -9.74
CA PHE A 79 28.20 -5.33 -8.78
C PHE A 79 26.82 -5.41 -9.46
N VAL A 80 26.53 -4.50 -10.39
CA VAL A 80 25.27 -4.50 -11.14
C VAL A 80 25.13 -5.77 -11.98
N ASP A 81 26.19 -6.18 -12.68
CA ASP A 81 26.17 -7.41 -13.49
C ASP A 81 25.98 -8.67 -12.65
N MET A 82 26.60 -8.74 -11.46
CA MET A 82 26.39 -9.84 -10.51
C MET A 82 24.91 -9.96 -10.09
N PHE A 83 24.28 -8.85 -9.73
CA PHE A 83 22.87 -8.86 -9.33
C PHE A 83 21.92 -9.11 -10.50
N ARG A 84 22.30 -8.71 -11.72
CA ARG A 84 21.57 -9.07 -12.95
C ARG A 84 21.60 -10.57 -13.20
N GLU A 85 22.76 -11.21 -13.05
CA GLU A 85 22.90 -12.66 -13.15
C GLU A 85 22.11 -13.38 -12.04
N PHE A 86 22.16 -12.85 -10.82
CA PHE A 86 21.37 -13.38 -9.71
C PHE A 86 19.85 -13.29 -9.99
N GLU A 87 19.36 -12.16 -10.51
CA GLU A 87 17.95 -11.97 -10.85
C GLU A 87 17.44 -13.05 -11.83
N LEU A 88 18.23 -13.38 -12.85
CA LEU A 88 17.89 -14.45 -13.79
C LEU A 88 17.74 -15.80 -13.07
N LYS A 89 18.69 -16.14 -12.19
CA LYS A 89 18.64 -17.39 -11.42
C LYS A 89 17.51 -17.41 -10.40
N LYS A 90 17.23 -16.28 -9.74
CA LYS A 90 16.12 -16.10 -8.80
C LYS A 90 14.76 -16.36 -9.47
N ARG A 91 14.59 -15.91 -10.72
CA ARG A 91 13.36 -16.12 -11.49
C ARG A 91 13.22 -17.56 -11.99
N GLU A 92 14.30 -18.14 -12.51
CA GLU A 92 14.32 -19.48 -13.10
C GLU A 92 14.25 -20.62 -12.07
N PHE A 93 14.65 -20.36 -10.82
CA PHE A 93 14.76 -21.40 -9.81
C PHE A 93 13.40 -22.01 -9.44
N LYS A 94 13.26 -23.32 -9.67
CA LYS A 94 12.02 -24.09 -9.47
C LYS A 94 11.91 -24.76 -8.09
N GLY A 95 12.85 -24.51 -7.18
CA GLY A 95 12.87 -25.15 -5.86
C GLY A 95 13.33 -26.59 -5.83
N ASP A 96 14.01 -27.05 -6.88
CA ASP A 96 14.64 -28.36 -6.90
C ASP A 96 15.88 -28.38 -5.99
N GLY A 97 15.70 -28.90 -4.77
CA GLY A 97 16.75 -29.00 -3.76
C GLY A 97 17.96 -29.85 -4.19
N ASN A 98 17.78 -30.74 -5.17
CA ASN A 98 18.82 -31.65 -5.65
C ASN A 98 19.71 -31.02 -6.73
N LYS A 99 19.30 -29.89 -7.33
CA LYS A 99 20.09 -29.20 -8.34
C LYS A 99 20.88 -28.05 -7.75
N LYS A 100 22.12 -27.88 -8.21
CA LYS A 100 22.93 -26.72 -7.88
C LYS A 100 22.57 -25.55 -8.79
N VAL A 101 22.49 -24.36 -8.21
CA VAL A 101 22.35 -23.09 -8.92
C VAL A 101 23.75 -22.53 -9.14
N THR A 102 24.10 -22.21 -10.39
CA THR A 102 25.38 -21.57 -10.73
C THR A 102 25.12 -20.12 -11.08
N ILE A 103 25.78 -19.20 -10.39
CA ILE A 103 25.73 -17.76 -10.60
C ILE A 103 27.13 -17.33 -11.06
N LYS A 104 27.19 -16.53 -12.12
CA LYS A 104 28.44 -15.88 -12.50
C LYS A 104 28.70 -14.73 -11.52
N VAL A 105 29.88 -14.73 -10.93
CA VAL A 105 30.34 -13.70 -9.98
C VAL A 105 31.58 -13.01 -10.57
N PRO A 106 31.70 -11.69 -10.43
CA PRO A 106 32.82 -10.94 -10.98
C PRO A 106 34.15 -11.42 -10.42
N VAL A 107 35.18 -11.48 -11.27
CA VAL A 107 36.55 -11.82 -10.84
C VAL A 107 37.09 -10.74 -9.90
N SER A 108 36.73 -9.48 -10.15
CA SER A 108 37.06 -8.33 -9.29
C SER A 108 36.62 -8.52 -7.84
N LEU A 109 35.49 -9.19 -7.56
CA LEU A 109 35.07 -9.51 -6.20
C LEU A 109 36.07 -10.44 -5.49
N LYS A 110 36.57 -11.45 -6.21
CA LYS A 110 37.60 -12.35 -5.71
C LYS A 110 38.92 -11.60 -5.50
N GLU A 111 39.33 -10.79 -6.48
CA GLU A 111 40.57 -10.01 -6.42
C GLU A 111 40.56 -9.00 -5.28
N THR A 112 39.44 -8.32 -5.03
CA THR A 112 39.28 -7.44 -3.87
C THR A 112 39.44 -8.23 -2.57
N PHE A 113 38.84 -9.42 -2.44
CA PHE A 113 38.99 -10.24 -1.25
C PHE A 113 40.43 -10.68 -0.99
N GLU A 114 41.09 -11.24 -2.01
CA GLU A 114 42.46 -11.76 -1.90
C GLU A 114 43.48 -10.65 -1.63
N LYS A 115 43.25 -9.45 -2.19
CA LYS A 115 44.10 -8.28 -1.94
C LYS A 115 44.01 -7.76 -0.50
N GLU A 116 42.82 -7.82 0.12
CA GLU A 116 42.60 -7.27 1.46
C GLU A 116 42.93 -8.25 2.60
N THR A 117 42.95 -9.55 2.32
CA THR A 117 43.09 -10.59 3.36
C THR A 117 44.33 -11.47 3.24
N GLU A 118 45.01 -11.44 2.08
CA GLU A 118 46.06 -12.40 1.72
C GLU A 118 45.61 -13.89 1.78
N GLU A 119 44.30 -14.14 1.91
CA GLU A 119 43.67 -15.46 1.96
C GLU A 119 42.93 -15.74 0.64
N THR A 120 42.86 -17.01 0.20
CA THR A 120 42.03 -17.36 -0.96
C THR A 120 40.55 -17.41 -0.59
N ILE A 121 39.67 -17.06 -1.53
CA ILE A 121 38.22 -17.12 -1.28
C ILE A 121 37.73 -18.54 -0.97
N GLN A 122 38.46 -19.56 -1.44
CA GLN A 122 38.19 -20.96 -1.11
C GLN A 122 38.45 -21.25 0.36
N ASP A 123 39.58 -20.78 0.90
CA ASP A 123 39.93 -20.98 2.31
C ASP A 123 38.88 -20.31 3.20
N ALA A 124 38.53 -19.05 2.93
CA ALA A 124 37.50 -18.33 3.68
C ALA A 124 36.15 -19.06 3.66
N LEU A 125 35.76 -19.61 2.50
CA LEU A 125 34.55 -20.40 2.38
C LEU A 125 34.58 -21.69 3.24
N THR A 126 35.73 -22.37 3.32
CA THR A 126 35.87 -23.58 4.15
C THR A 126 35.68 -23.31 5.63
N GLN A 127 35.99 -22.09 6.08
CA GLN A 127 35.78 -21.64 7.47
C GLN A 127 34.30 -21.32 7.78
N THR A 128 33.44 -21.25 6.77
CA THR A 128 32.00 -20.96 6.97
C THR A 128 31.16 -22.23 7.12
N ALA A 129 29.95 -22.07 7.68
CA ALA A 129 28.93 -23.12 7.71
C ALA A 129 28.40 -23.54 6.32
N TYR A 130 28.86 -22.89 5.24
CA TYR A 130 28.40 -23.11 3.88
C TYR A 130 29.32 -24.01 3.04
N SER A 131 30.46 -24.44 3.58
CA SER A 131 31.51 -25.19 2.85
C SER A 131 31.03 -26.45 2.11
N THR A 132 29.99 -27.12 2.62
CA THR A 132 29.38 -28.31 1.97
C THR A 132 28.26 -27.99 0.98
N LYS A 133 27.70 -26.77 1.08
CA LYS A 133 26.51 -26.32 0.34
C LYS A 133 26.83 -25.33 -0.76
N LEU A 134 28.05 -24.80 -0.79
CA LEU A 134 28.49 -23.75 -1.68
C LEU A 134 29.92 -24.05 -2.13
N THR A 135 30.22 -23.81 -3.40
CA THR A 135 31.59 -23.90 -3.93
C THR A 135 31.87 -22.70 -4.82
N TRP A 136 33.03 -22.07 -4.65
CA TRP A 136 33.49 -20.96 -5.46
C TRP A 136 34.66 -21.41 -6.35
N THR A 137 34.51 -21.33 -7.66
CA THR A 137 35.56 -21.71 -8.62
C THR A 137 35.64 -20.68 -9.73
N ALA A 138 36.79 -20.01 -9.85
CA ALA A 138 36.97 -18.89 -10.77
C ALA A 138 35.84 -17.84 -10.65
N ASP A 139 35.14 -17.56 -11.73
CA ASP A 139 34.02 -16.61 -11.83
C ASP A 139 32.65 -17.25 -11.52
N LYS A 140 32.61 -18.42 -10.87
CA LYS A 140 31.36 -19.17 -10.64
C LYS A 140 31.15 -19.49 -9.18
N LEU A 141 30.01 -19.02 -8.68
CA LEU A 141 29.44 -19.40 -7.39
C LEU A 141 28.39 -20.47 -7.60
N ARG A 142 28.65 -21.70 -7.11
CA ARG A 142 27.67 -22.79 -7.15
C ARG A 142 27.06 -22.99 -5.77
N ILE A 143 25.74 -22.86 -5.69
CA ILE A 143 24.95 -22.96 -4.46
C ILE A 143 24.05 -24.19 -4.56
N SER A 144 24.00 -25.03 -3.53
CA SER A 144 23.03 -26.14 -3.45
C SER A 144 21.59 -25.60 -3.52
N GLY A 145 20.68 -26.35 -4.17
CA GLY A 145 19.29 -25.93 -4.30
C GLY A 145 18.62 -25.71 -2.94
N LEU A 146 18.96 -26.53 -1.93
CA LEU A 146 18.49 -26.34 -0.56
C LEU A 146 18.91 -24.98 0.01
N LEU A 147 20.19 -24.61 -0.07
CA LEU A 147 20.66 -23.31 0.40
C LEU A 147 20.10 -22.15 -0.43
N PHE A 148 19.93 -22.33 -1.74
CA PHE A 148 19.34 -21.30 -2.58
C PHE A 148 17.86 -21.07 -2.25
N ALA A 149 17.12 -22.12 -1.89
CA ALA A 149 15.73 -22.01 -1.45
C ALA A 149 15.59 -21.21 -0.15
N THR A 150 16.55 -21.27 0.77
CA THR A 150 16.48 -20.51 2.03
C THR A 150 16.49 -19.00 1.81
N LEU A 151 17.02 -18.52 0.67
CA LEU A 151 17.01 -17.09 0.31
C LEU A 151 15.58 -16.54 0.17
N PHE A 152 14.58 -17.40 -0.05
CA PHE A 152 13.18 -17.03 -0.24
C PHE A 152 12.35 -17.12 1.04
N GLU A 153 12.86 -17.71 2.12
CA GLU A 153 12.06 -18.06 3.30
C GLU A 153 11.40 -16.86 3.97
N ILE A 154 12.13 -15.75 4.14
CA ILE A 154 11.58 -14.55 4.79
C ILE A 154 10.47 -13.94 3.93
N ALA A 155 10.72 -13.76 2.63
CA ALA A 155 9.74 -13.19 1.70
C ALA A 155 8.48 -14.06 1.61
N THR A 156 8.66 -15.36 1.34
CA THR A 156 7.54 -16.32 1.21
C THR A 156 6.77 -16.47 2.52
N GLY A 157 7.46 -16.56 3.66
CA GLY A 157 6.85 -16.71 4.98
C GLY A 157 5.94 -15.54 5.32
N ASN A 158 6.43 -14.31 5.15
CA ASN A 158 5.65 -13.09 5.41
C ASN A 158 4.40 -13.01 4.51
N ILE A 159 4.55 -13.30 3.22
CA ILE A 159 3.42 -13.31 2.26
C ILE A 159 2.37 -14.34 2.67
N ILE A 160 2.79 -15.59 2.94
CA ILE A 160 1.89 -16.68 3.29
C ILE A 160 1.18 -16.40 4.62
N GLU A 161 1.89 -15.93 5.63
CA GLU A 161 1.30 -15.59 6.92
C GLU A 161 0.26 -14.49 6.78
N HIS A 162 0.56 -13.44 6.02
CA HIS A 162 -0.36 -12.33 5.81
C HIS A 162 -1.62 -12.76 5.05
N VAL A 163 -1.47 -13.56 3.98
CA VAL A 163 -2.64 -14.12 3.25
C VAL A 163 -3.48 -15.02 4.17
N LYS A 164 -2.85 -15.85 5.02
CA LYS A 164 -3.58 -16.67 6.00
C LYS A 164 -4.36 -15.85 7.01
N LYS A 165 -3.82 -14.70 7.45
CA LYS A 165 -4.53 -13.76 8.34
C LYS A 165 -5.72 -13.15 7.62
N LEU A 166 -5.50 -12.61 6.42
CA LEU A 166 -6.56 -12.01 5.60
C LEU A 166 -7.72 -12.99 5.39
N LEU A 167 -7.46 -14.23 4.98
CA LEU A 167 -8.52 -15.22 4.70
C LEU A 167 -9.38 -15.60 5.92
N LYS A 168 -8.99 -15.22 7.15
CA LYS A 168 -9.79 -15.40 8.36
C LYS A 168 -10.74 -14.23 8.63
N GLU A 169 -10.54 -13.08 7.99
CA GLU A 169 -11.41 -11.91 8.17
C GLU A 169 -12.83 -12.21 7.67
N PRO A 170 -13.89 -11.90 8.46
CA PRO A 170 -15.27 -12.18 8.09
C PRO A 170 -15.68 -11.61 6.73
N GLU A 171 -15.17 -10.43 6.38
CA GLU A 171 -15.45 -9.69 5.15
C GLU A 171 -14.97 -10.43 3.90
N VAL A 172 -13.91 -11.25 4.04
CA VAL A 172 -13.28 -11.95 2.91
C VAL A 172 -13.63 -13.44 2.85
N LYS A 173 -14.45 -13.92 3.79
CA LYS A 173 -14.91 -15.32 3.85
C LYS A 173 -15.44 -15.77 2.49
N GLY A 174 -15.12 -16.98 2.05
CA GLY A 174 -15.55 -17.48 0.74
C GLY A 174 -14.67 -17.03 -0.44
N THR A 175 -13.50 -16.45 -0.18
CA THR A 175 -12.44 -16.28 -1.18
C THR A 175 -11.97 -17.65 -1.67
N THR A 176 -11.97 -17.86 -2.99
CA THR A 176 -11.59 -19.12 -3.62
C THR A 176 -10.34 -19.01 -4.49
N ASN A 177 -9.96 -17.79 -4.87
CA ASN A 177 -8.85 -17.55 -5.80
C ASN A 177 -7.77 -16.67 -5.16
N ILE A 178 -6.52 -17.00 -5.44
CA ILE A 178 -5.36 -16.14 -5.28
C ILE A 178 -4.83 -15.88 -6.67
N ILE A 179 -4.68 -14.61 -7.05
CA ILE A 179 -4.10 -14.28 -8.34
C ILE A 179 -2.75 -13.62 -8.06
N MET A 180 -1.72 -13.99 -8.83
CA MET A 180 -0.34 -13.56 -8.64
C MET A 180 0.19 -12.76 -9.81
N VAL A 181 0.43 -11.45 -9.60
CA VAL A 181 0.88 -10.52 -10.63
C VAL A 181 2.03 -9.63 -10.10
N GLY A 182 2.67 -8.84 -10.97
CA GLY A 182 3.94 -8.16 -10.68
C GLY A 182 5.17 -9.04 -10.95
N GLY A 183 6.34 -8.42 -11.09
CA GLY A 183 7.56 -9.11 -11.55
C GLY A 183 7.99 -10.26 -10.63
N PHE A 184 7.85 -10.12 -9.30
CA PHE A 184 8.24 -11.19 -8.38
C PHE A 184 7.36 -12.43 -8.52
N SER A 185 6.10 -12.28 -8.94
CA SER A 185 5.18 -13.39 -9.23
C SER A 185 5.63 -14.23 -10.43
N GLU A 186 6.62 -13.81 -11.21
CA GLU A 186 7.23 -14.61 -12.29
C GLU A 186 8.24 -15.63 -11.75
N SER A 187 8.67 -15.55 -10.49
CA SER A 187 9.57 -16.54 -9.90
C SER A 187 8.86 -17.88 -9.69
N HIS A 188 9.43 -18.97 -10.21
CA HIS A 188 8.83 -20.30 -10.04
C HIS A 188 8.79 -20.74 -8.58
N MET A 189 9.77 -20.33 -7.76
CA MET A 189 9.81 -20.65 -6.33
C MET A 189 8.62 -20.03 -5.58
N ILE A 190 8.34 -18.74 -5.75
CA ILE A 190 7.22 -18.10 -5.04
C ILE A 190 5.88 -18.72 -5.47
N GLN A 191 5.73 -19.01 -6.77
CA GLN A 191 4.54 -19.69 -7.29
C GLN A 191 4.34 -21.06 -6.63
N ALA A 192 5.41 -21.85 -6.51
CA ALA A 192 5.37 -23.16 -5.87
C ALA A 192 5.00 -23.04 -4.39
N LYS A 193 5.65 -22.12 -3.66
CA LYS A 193 5.41 -21.91 -2.22
C LYS A 193 3.99 -21.43 -1.91
N VAL A 194 3.44 -20.53 -2.72
CA VAL A 194 2.05 -20.07 -2.57
C VAL A 194 1.07 -21.21 -2.89
N LYS A 195 1.29 -21.98 -3.96
CA LYS A 195 0.46 -23.15 -4.28
C LYS A 195 0.49 -24.21 -3.18
N GLU A 196 1.66 -24.50 -2.63
CA GLU A 196 1.86 -25.43 -1.51
C GLU A 196 1.12 -24.96 -0.26
N ALA A 197 1.17 -23.66 0.05
CA ALA A 197 0.54 -23.09 1.24
C ALA A 197 -0.99 -23.00 1.16
N PHE A 198 -1.55 -22.96 -0.06
CA PHE A 198 -2.98 -22.78 -0.30
C PHE A 198 -3.54 -23.83 -1.29
N PRO A 199 -3.48 -25.14 -0.95
CA PRO A 199 -3.84 -26.22 -1.88
C PRO A 199 -5.33 -26.24 -2.25
N ASN A 200 -6.18 -25.67 -1.40
CA ASN A 200 -7.63 -25.58 -1.62
C ASN A 200 -8.05 -24.32 -2.37
N MET A 201 -7.09 -23.48 -2.79
CA MET A 201 -7.35 -22.25 -3.54
C MET A 201 -6.88 -22.39 -4.97
N ASN A 202 -7.58 -21.73 -5.88
CA ASN A 202 -7.14 -21.62 -7.25
C ASN A 202 -6.10 -20.50 -7.37
N VAL A 203 -4.81 -20.89 -7.48
CA VAL A 203 -3.69 -19.96 -7.62
C VAL A 203 -3.40 -19.69 -9.10
N ILE A 204 -3.77 -18.49 -9.56
CA ILE A 204 -3.67 -18.07 -10.97
C ILE A 204 -2.46 -17.15 -11.14
N ILE A 205 -1.66 -17.39 -12.18
CA ILE A 205 -0.55 -16.52 -12.57
C ILE A 205 -0.77 -16.10 -14.02
N PRO A 206 -1.08 -14.83 -14.31
CA PRO A 206 -1.26 -14.36 -15.67
C PRO A 206 0.03 -14.48 -16.49
N ALA A 207 -0.14 -14.68 -17.79
CA ALA A 207 0.96 -14.48 -18.73
C ALA A 207 1.46 -13.03 -18.61
N GLU A 208 2.78 -12.85 -18.57
CA GLU A 208 3.41 -11.54 -18.34
C GLU A 208 2.91 -10.88 -17.04
N ALA A 209 3.00 -11.63 -15.94
CA ALA A 209 2.64 -11.16 -14.60
C ALA A 209 3.26 -9.79 -14.29
N GLY A 210 4.51 -9.53 -14.70
CA GLY A 210 5.18 -8.24 -14.56
C GLY A 210 4.47 -7.06 -15.24
N LEU A 211 3.77 -7.29 -16.34
CA LEU A 211 3.05 -6.25 -17.10
C LEU A 211 1.57 -6.11 -16.73
N SER A 212 1.04 -7.05 -15.93
CA SER A 212 -0.39 -7.14 -15.66
C SER A 212 -0.97 -5.87 -15.00
N VAL A 213 -0.21 -5.23 -14.10
CA VAL A 213 -0.65 -3.98 -13.45
C VAL A 213 -0.76 -2.84 -14.46
N LEU A 214 0.24 -2.70 -15.34
CA LEU A 214 0.25 -1.68 -16.39
C LEU A 214 -0.93 -1.88 -17.35
N LYS A 215 -1.13 -3.13 -17.80
CA LYS A 215 -2.26 -3.49 -18.67
C LYS A 215 -3.60 -3.14 -18.00
N GLY A 216 -3.76 -3.49 -16.72
CA GLY A 216 -4.93 -3.13 -15.93
C GLY A 216 -5.15 -1.61 -15.82
N ALA A 217 -4.09 -0.84 -15.60
CA ALA A 217 -4.16 0.62 -15.54
C ALA A 217 -4.62 1.24 -16.87
N VAL A 218 -4.15 0.72 -18.00
CA VAL A 218 -4.59 1.15 -19.34
C VAL A 218 -6.08 0.85 -19.53
N ILE A 219 -6.52 -0.37 -19.19
CA ILE A 219 -7.93 -0.76 -19.26
C ILE A 219 -8.79 0.16 -18.37
N PHE A 220 -8.36 0.40 -17.13
CA PHE A 220 -9.07 1.29 -16.21
C PHE A 220 -9.17 2.72 -16.72
N GLY A 221 -8.13 3.24 -17.39
CA GLY A 221 -8.17 4.55 -18.05
C GLY A 221 -9.26 4.65 -19.13
N HIS A 222 -9.53 3.57 -19.86
CA HIS A 222 -10.63 3.49 -20.83
C HIS A 222 -11.99 3.19 -20.18
N LEU A 223 -12.01 2.53 -19.03
CA LEU A 223 -13.21 2.09 -18.31
C LEU A 223 -13.17 2.53 -16.83
N PRO A 224 -13.27 3.84 -16.53
CA PRO A 224 -13.08 4.36 -15.16
C PRO A 224 -14.14 3.90 -14.16
N LYS A 225 -15.26 3.35 -14.65
CA LYS A 225 -16.36 2.79 -13.85
C LYS A 225 -16.24 1.28 -13.60
N ALA A 226 -15.11 0.66 -13.94
CA ALA A 226 -14.88 -0.77 -13.69
C ALA A 226 -14.90 -1.13 -12.19
N ILE A 227 -14.53 -0.18 -11.32
CA ILE A 227 -14.62 -0.33 -9.87
C ILE A 227 -15.86 0.43 -9.39
N SER A 228 -16.87 -0.28 -8.92
CA SER A 228 -18.16 0.28 -8.51
C SER A 228 -18.16 0.78 -7.07
N ALA A 229 -17.37 0.16 -6.18
CA ALA A 229 -17.22 0.60 -4.80
C ALA A 229 -15.83 0.29 -4.22
N ARG A 230 -15.40 1.12 -3.26
CA ARG A 230 -14.10 1.03 -2.57
C ARG A 230 -14.26 1.16 -1.07
N LYS A 231 -13.23 0.77 -0.31
CA LYS A 231 -13.18 1.02 1.13
C LYS A 231 -12.52 2.37 1.42
N ALA A 232 -13.15 3.19 2.27
CA ALA A 232 -12.57 4.45 2.71
C ALA A 232 -11.23 4.19 3.42
N LYS A 233 -10.13 4.73 2.89
CA LYS A 233 -8.79 4.53 3.47
C LYS A 233 -8.60 5.28 4.79
N TYR A 234 -9.25 6.44 4.91
CA TYR A 234 -9.18 7.35 6.04
C TYR A 234 -10.58 7.67 6.55
N THR A 235 -10.66 8.19 7.76
CA THR A 235 -11.84 8.91 8.24
C THR A 235 -11.79 10.32 7.64
N TYR A 236 -12.87 10.74 6.96
CA TYR A 236 -12.98 12.05 6.32
C TYR A 236 -13.93 12.93 7.12
N GLY A 237 -13.60 14.20 7.24
CA GLY A 237 -14.47 15.14 7.92
C GLY A 237 -14.07 16.58 7.66
N LEU A 238 -14.64 17.48 8.45
CA LEU A 238 -14.36 18.90 8.39
C LEU A 238 -14.19 19.51 9.78
N ALA A 239 -13.44 20.61 9.83
CA ALA A 239 -13.31 21.42 11.03
C ALA A 239 -14.61 22.17 11.31
N THR A 240 -15.11 22.06 12.54
CA THR A 240 -16.31 22.78 12.98
C THR A 240 -16.17 23.31 14.40
N MET A 241 -17.15 24.11 14.81
CA MET A 241 -17.33 24.55 16.17
C MET A 241 -18.62 23.99 16.74
N THR A 242 -18.60 23.55 17.99
CA THR A 242 -19.82 23.12 18.70
C THR A 242 -19.92 23.78 20.07
N LYS A 243 -21.03 23.59 20.79
CA LYS A 243 -21.17 24.08 22.17
C LYS A 243 -20.10 23.44 23.06
N PHE A 244 -19.41 24.24 23.87
CA PHE A 244 -18.43 23.70 24.81
C PHE A 244 -19.11 22.88 25.90
N VAL A 245 -18.59 21.67 26.17
CA VAL A 245 -19.08 20.78 27.23
C VAL A 245 -17.92 20.48 28.16
N LYS A 246 -17.98 21.01 29.38
CA LYS A 246 -16.96 20.78 30.42
C LYS A 246 -16.84 19.29 30.72
N GLY A 247 -15.62 18.78 30.81
CA GLY A 247 -15.31 17.37 31.06
C GLY A 247 -15.33 16.48 29.81
N LYS A 248 -15.92 16.95 28.70
CA LYS A 248 -15.81 16.30 27.38
C LYS A 248 -14.78 17.00 26.51
N HIS A 249 -14.85 18.33 26.43
CA HIS A 249 -13.97 19.12 25.58
C HIS A 249 -12.72 19.59 26.32
N ARG A 250 -11.60 19.66 25.61
CA ARG A 250 -10.35 20.21 26.12
C ARG A 250 -10.49 21.70 26.40
N GLU A 251 -10.07 22.15 27.57
CA GLU A 251 -10.20 23.56 27.96
C GLU A 251 -9.41 24.51 27.05
N ASP A 252 -8.28 24.07 26.46
CA ASP A 252 -7.50 24.88 25.50
C ASP A 252 -8.22 25.09 24.15
N LYS A 253 -9.29 24.32 23.89
CA LYS A 253 -10.17 24.46 22.72
C LYS A 253 -11.42 25.29 23.00
N LYS A 254 -11.56 25.82 24.21
CA LYS A 254 -12.68 26.69 24.59
C LYS A 254 -12.51 28.06 23.97
N GLU A 255 -13.57 28.59 23.39
CA GLU A 255 -13.60 29.92 22.80
C GLU A 255 -14.93 30.60 23.10
N ILE A 256 -14.90 31.90 23.39
CA ILE A 256 -16.10 32.69 23.66
C ILE A 256 -16.39 33.51 22.41
N ILE A 257 -17.55 33.27 21.79
CA ILE A 257 -18.01 34.00 20.61
C ILE A 257 -19.36 34.62 20.93
N GLY A 258 -19.40 35.96 20.96
CA GLY A 258 -20.52 36.71 21.52
C GLY A 258 -20.83 36.23 22.95
N ASN A 259 -22.07 35.78 23.17
CA ASN A 259 -22.53 35.26 24.46
C ASN A 259 -22.47 33.72 24.56
N GLN A 260 -21.83 33.04 23.60
CA GLN A 260 -21.77 31.58 23.58
C GLN A 260 -20.36 31.06 23.85
N VAL A 261 -20.28 30.04 24.70
CA VAL A 261 -19.03 29.27 24.92
C VAL A 261 -19.02 28.11 23.93
N LYS A 262 -18.10 28.16 22.97
CA LYS A 262 -17.91 27.17 21.91
C LYS A 262 -16.63 26.38 22.13
N CYS A 263 -16.54 25.23 21.47
CA CYS A 263 -15.33 24.45 21.32
C CYS A 263 -14.91 24.49 19.86
N LYS A 264 -13.68 24.93 19.60
CA LYS A 264 -13.11 25.05 18.26
C LYS A 264 -12.38 23.77 17.84
N ASP A 265 -12.05 23.71 16.55
CA ASP A 265 -11.27 22.63 15.93
C ASP A 265 -11.90 21.24 16.07
N ILE A 266 -13.22 21.12 16.21
CA ILE A 266 -13.88 19.81 16.30
C ILE A 266 -13.78 19.10 14.95
N PHE A 267 -13.43 17.82 14.98
CA PHE A 267 -13.49 16.96 13.80
C PHE A 267 -14.92 16.46 13.61
N SER A 268 -15.65 17.05 12.66
CA SER A 268 -16.95 16.51 12.25
C SER A 268 -16.75 15.43 11.20
N VAL A 269 -16.81 14.17 11.61
CA VAL A 269 -16.75 13.00 10.70
C VAL A 269 -17.86 13.09 9.65
N HIS A 270 -17.58 12.74 8.40
CA HIS A 270 -18.54 12.59 7.30
C HIS A 270 -18.54 11.16 6.77
N VAL A 271 -17.36 10.54 6.73
CA VAL A 271 -17.14 9.16 6.29
C VAL A 271 -16.16 8.52 7.24
N GLU A 272 -16.45 7.31 7.70
CA GLU A 272 -15.57 6.55 8.58
C GLU A 272 -14.59 5.69 7.78
N LYS A 273 -13.40 5.47 8.32
CA LYS A 273 -12.43 4.54 7.76
C LYS A 273 -13.06 3.14 7.62
N GLY A 274 -12.89 2.51 6.46
CA GLY A 274 -13.48 1.20 6.14
C GLY A 274 -14.94 1.24 5.67
N GLU A 275 -15.58 2.42 5.63
CA GLU A 275 -16.90 2.58 5.03
C GLU A 275 -16.85 2.28 3.52
N THR A 276 -17.93 1.71 2.99
CA THR A 276 -18.03 1.37 1.55
C THR A 276 -18.49 2.60 0.76
N LEU A 277 -17.64 3.06 -0.15
CA LEU A 277 -17.86 4.22 -0.98
C LEU A 277 -18.23 3.79 -2.40
N GLU A 278 -19.49 3.97 -2.77
CA GLU A 278 -19.96 3.79 -4.15
C GLU A 278 -19.51 4.96 -5.03
N LEU A 279 -19.06 4.65 -6.25
CA LEU A 279 -18.54 5.63 -7.19
C LEU A 279 -19.60 6.67 -7.56
N ASP A 280 -19.24 7.95 -7.49
CA ASP A 280 -20.09 9.12 -7.79
C ASP A 280 -21.40 9.20 -6.97
N LYS A 281 -21.53 8.43 -5.88
CA LYS A 281 -22.66 8.52 -4.95
C LYS A 281 -22.35 9.49 -3.81
N ALA A 282 -23.30 10.38 -3.54
CA ALA A 282 -23.24 11.26 -2.38
C ALA A 282 -23.38 10.46 -1.09
N GLN A 283 -22.46 10.71 -0.16
CA GLN A 283 -22.55 10.22 1.21
C GLN A 283 -23.55 11.04 2.01
N SER A 284 -23.90 10.56 3.21
CA SER A 284 -24.84 11.22 4.11
C SER A 284 -24.52 12.70 4.30
N GLU A 285 -25.54 13.56 4.22
CA GLU A 285 -25.37 14.99 4.41
C GLU A 285 -25.16 15.36 5.87
N ARG A 286 -24.37 16.41 6.11
CA ARG A 286 -24.30 17.06 7.43
C ARG A 286 -24.60 18.54 7.31
N SER A 287 -25.30 19.04 8.32
CA SER A 287 -25.77 20.42 8.38
C SER A 287 -24.87 21.28 9.24
N TYR A 288 -24.56 22.47 8.75
CA TYR A 288 -23.74 23.46 9.44
C TYR A 288 -24.41 24.82 9.43
N ASN A 289 -24.15 25.58 10.48
CA ASN A 289 -24.65 26.93 10.66
C ASN A 289 -23.47 27.91 10.75
N PRO A 290 -23.68 29.18 10.41
CA PRO A 290 -22.74 30.25 10.70
C PRO A 290 -22.43 30.28 12.19
N VAL A 291 -21.23 30.73 12.53
CA VAL A 291 -20.82 30.89 13.93
C VAL A 291 -21.33 32.23 14.47
N GLU A 292 -21.42 33.25 13.59
CA GLU A 292 -21.92 34.59 13.91
C GLU A 292 -23.14 34.95 13.05
N PRO A 293 -24.14 35.67 13.59
CA PRO A 293 -25.36 36.02 12.85
C PRO A 293 -25.10 36.83 11.57
N GLU A 294 -24.09 37.69 11.57
CA GLU A 294 -23.75 38.61 10.49
C GLU A 294 -22.76 38.02 9.46
N GLN A 295 -22.30 36.79 9.68
CA GLN A 295 -21.32 36.10 8.84
C GLN A 295 -21.86 35.95 7.40
N LYS A 296 -21.10 36.44 6.41
CA LYS A 296 -21.49 36.45 4.99
C LYS A 296 -20.91 35.30 4.16
N GLU A 297 -20.05 34.48 4.75
CA GLU A 297 -19.47 33.30 4.11
C GLU A 297 -19.11 32.24 5.15
N ILE A 298 -19.25 30.96 4.81
CA ILE A 298 -18.76 29.84 5.62
C ILE A 298 -17.57 29.21 4.90
N ILE A 299 -16.46 29.03 5.62
CA ILE A 299 -15.28 28.33 5.14
C ILE A 299 -15.27 26.92 5.71
N PHE A 300 -15.50 25.93 4.86
CA PHE A 300 -15.38 24.53 5.22
C PHE A 300 -13.95 24.06 4.96
N GLN A 301 -13.24 23.65 6.01
CA GLN A 301 -11.90 23.07 5.91
C GLN A 301 -11.99 21.56 6.10
N PHE A 302 -11.49 20.79 5.13
CA PHE A 302 -11.62 19.34 5.08
C PHE A 302 -10.34 18.66 5.58
N TYR A 303 -10.53 17.57 6.32
CA TYR A 303 -9.45 16.81 6.94
C TYR A 303 -9.62 15.31 6.72
N ILE A 304 -8.49 14.61 6.73
CA ILE A 304 -8.41 13.15 6.80
C ILE A 304 -7.60 12.72 8.02
N THR A 305 -7.88 11.53 8.54
CA THR A 305 -7.11 10.93 9.63
C THR A 305 -7.17 9.40 9.55
N ASP A 306 -6.12 8.76 10.06
CA ASP A 306 -6.08 7.30 10.22
C ASP A 306 -6.78 6.80 11.50
N SER A 307 -7.19 7.72 12.38
CA SER A 307 -7.93 7.43 13.62
C SER A 307 -9.38 7.01 13.34
N ASP A 308 -9.85 6.02 14.10
CA ASP A 308 -11.24 5.56 14.05
C ASP A 308 -12.20 6.49 14.83
N ASP A 309 -11.69 7.24 15.81
CA ASP A 309 -12.49 8.18 16.63
C ASP A 309 -11.76 9.53 16.82
N PRO A 310 -11.69 10.38 15.77
CA PRO A 310 -11.06 11.69 15.87
C PRO A 310 -11.96 12.69 16.60
N MET A 311 -11.40 13.42 17.56
CA MET A 311 -12.14 14.44 18.30
C MET A 311 -11.85 15.85 17.77
N TYR A 312 -10.58 16.16 17.47
CA TYR A 312 -10.15 17.46 16.98
C TYR A 312 -9.37 17.35 15.67
N VAL A 313 -9.53 18.32 14.78
CA VAL A 313 -8.73 18.42 13.54
C VAL A 313 -7.26 18.74 13.81
N THR A 314 -6.92 19.12 15.05
CA THR A 314 -5.55 19.32 15.52
C THR A 314 -4.96 18.09 16.21
N ASP A 315 -5.70 16.99 16.31
CA ASP A 315 -5.15 15.75 16.87
C ASP A 315 -4.07 15.19 15.95
N SER A 316 -3.10 14.49 16.54
CA SER A 316 -2.01 13.87 15.80
C SER A 316 -2.57 12.92 14.72
N GLY A 317 -2.00 13.00 13.51
CA GLY A 317 -2.46 12.21 12.36
C GLY A 317 -3.56 12.86 11.52
N CYS A 318 -4.16 13.98 11.97
CA CYS A 318 -5.06 14.76 11.13
C CYS A 318 -4.30 15.55 10.06
N THR A 319 -4.76 15.46 8.81
CA THR A 319 -4.20 16.17 7.66
C THR A 319 -5.28 17.02 7.01
N HIS A 320 -5.03 18.31 6.85
CA HIS A 320 -5.86 19.19 6.03
C HIS A 320 -5.70 18.83 4.54
N ILE A 321 -6.82 18.66 3.83
CA ILE A 321 -6.85 18.26 2.41
C ILE A 321 -7.48 19.32 1.48
N GLY A 322 -7.94 20.44 2.03
CA GLY A 322 -8.42 21.57 1.26
C GLY A 322 -9.64 22.25 1.87
N LYS A 323 -10.17 23.24 1.16
CA LYS A 323 -11.27 24.07 1.67
C LYS A 323 -12.29 24.42 0.60
N MET A 324 -13.49 24.75 1.04
CA MET A 324 -14.58 25.29 0.22
C MET A 324 -15.14 26.53 0.91
N VAL A 325 -15.40 27.58 0.13
CA VAL A 325 -16.02 28.82 0.63
C VAL A 325 -17.43 28.91 0.06
N VAL A 326 -18.42 29.01 0.95
CA VAL A 326 -19.83 29.16 0.58
C VAL A 326 -20.30 30.55 1.00
N LYS A 327 -20.68 31.38 0.02
CA LYS A 327 -21.19 32.72 0.28
C LYS A 327 -22.66 32.67 0.71
N ILE A 328 -22.97 33.33 1.82
CA ILE A 328 -24.30 33.47 2.42
C ILE A 328 -24.58 34.96 2.75
N PRO A 329 -24.65 35.84 1.73
CA PRO A 329 -24.65 37.29 1.94
C PRO A 329 -25.93 37.83 2.62
N ASP A 330 -27.05 37.10 2.53
CA ASP A 330 -28.28 37.42 3.25
C ASP A 330 -28.16 36.96 4.72
N THR A 331 -28.12 37.93 5.64
CA THR A 331 -27.97 37.69 7.08
C THR A 331 -29.31 37.71 7.84
N SER A 332 -30.45 37.85 7.15
CA SER A 332 -31.77 37.97 7.78
C SER A 332 -32.15 36.77 8.67
N GLY A 333 -31.60 35.58 8.40
CA GLY A 333 -31.82 34.37 9.18
C GLY A 333 -30.87 34.17 10.37
N GLY A 334 -29.98 35.11 10.67
CA GLY A 334 -29.06 35.01 11.81
C GLY A 334 -28.24 33.71 11.81
N LEU A 335 -28.32 32.93 12.89
CA LEU A 335 -27.63 31.63 12.99
C LEU A 335 -28.38 30.47 12.32
N ASP A 336 -29.65 30.63 11.98
CA ASP A 336 -30.50 29.56 11.42
C ASP A 336 -30.29 29.36 9.90
N ARG A 337 -29.26 29.98 9.34
CA ARG A 337 -28.91 29.89 7.91
C ARG A 337 -28.10 28.61 7.63
N GLN A 338 -28.79 27.49 7.51
CA GLN A 338 -28.14 26.19 7.36
C GLN A 338 -27.51 25.97 5.96
N VAL A 339 -26.33 25.35 5.95
CA VAL A 339 -25.67 24.81 4.76
C VAL A 339 -25.45 23.31 4.95
N LYS A 340 -25.99 22.51 4.04
CA LYS A 340 -25.83 21.05 4.02
C LYS A 340 -24.60 20.70 3.18
N VAL A 341 -23.72 19.86 3.69
CA VAL A 341 -22.49 19.43 3.01
C VAL A 341 -22.53 17.93 2.79
N GLN A 342 -22.17 17.50 1.58
CA GLN A 342 -22.07 16.10 1.15
C GLN A 342 -20.70 15.86 0.50
N LEU A 343 -20.13 14.68 0.77
CA LEU A 343 -18.92 14.18 0.10
C LEU A 343 -19.31 13.19 -1.00
N ILE A 344 -18.68 13.28 -2.17
CA ILE A 344 -18.91 12.42 -3.33
C ILE A 344 -17.55 11.93 -3.85
N PHE A 345 -17.37 10.61 -3.91
CA PHE A 345 -16.10 10.00 -4.31
C PHE A 345 -16.15 9.59 -5.79
N GLY A 346 -15.59 10.43 -6.65
CA GLY A 346 -15.65 10.30 -8.12
C GLY A 346 -14.43 9.61 -8.73
N GLY A 347 -13.89 8.58 -8.07
CA GLY A 347 -12.72 7.83 -8.53
C GLY A 347 -11.42 8.34 -7.93
N THR A 348 -10.70 9.22 -8.64
CA THR A 348 -9.43 9.83 -8.18
C THR A 348 -9.62 11.21 -7.54
N GLU A 349 -10.85 11.72 -7.52
CA GLU A 349 -11.19 13.05 -7.02
C GLU A 349 -12.25 12.94 -5.91
N LEU A 350 -12.10 13.74 -4.86
CA LEU A 350 -13.15 13.97 -3.88
C LEU A 350 -13.91 15.24 -4.28
N LYS A 351 -15.17 15.08 -4.66
CA LYS A 351 -16.08 16.20 -4.90
C LYS A 351 -16.81 16.50 -3.59
N VAL A 352 -16.92 17.78 -3.28
CA VAL A 352 -17.71 18.28 -2.16
C VAL A 352 -18.87 19.08 -2.74
N LYS A 353 -20.07 18.84 -2.21
CA LYS A 353 -21.27 19.59 -2.55
C LYS A 353 -21.80 20.26 -1.29
N ALA A 354 -21.99 21.58 -1.34
CA ALA A 354 -22.72 22.35 -0.34
C ALA A 354 -24.04 22.85 -0.92
N ILE A 355 -25.11 22.80 -0.13
CA ILE A 355 -26.44 23.26 -0.48
C ILE A 355 -26.89 24.27 0.58
N ILE A 356 -27.16 25.51 0.16
CA ILE A 356 -27.71 26.54 1.04
C ILE A 356 -29.22 26.28 1.18
N GLU A 357 -29.69 25.93 2.37
CA GLU A 357 -31.05 25.38 2.56
C GLU A 357 -32.15 26.36 2.12
N LYS A 358 -32.01 27.65 2.44
CA LYS A 358 -33.02 28.68 2.12
C LYS A 358 -33.21 28.90 0.61
N THR A 359 -32.14 28.77 -0.18
CA THR A 359 -32.15 29.10 -1.62
C THR A 359 -32.05 27.88 -2.53
N ASN A 360 -31.74 26.70 -1.97
CA ASN A 360 -31.32 25.50 -2.69
C ASN A 360 -30.15 25.73 -3.65
N GLN A 361 -29.38 26.80 -3.44
CA GLN A 361 -28.20 27.07 -4.24
C GLN A 361 -27.11 26.05 -3.92
N GLU A 362 -26.55 25.45 -4.96
CA GLU A 362 -25.47 24.47 -4.86
C GLU A 362 -24.11 25.12 -5.12
N VAL A 363 -23.14 24.77 -4.30
CA VAL A 363 -21.73 25.13 -4.46
C VAL A 363 -20.92 23.84 -4.45
N THR A 364 -20.10 23.63 -5.46
CA THR A 364 -19.27 22.42 -5.57
C THR A 364 -17.79 22.76 -5.58
N ALA A 365 -16.99 21.94 -4.92
CA ALA A 365 -15.53 22.00 -4.97
C ALA A 365 -14.96 20.62 -5.27
N LYS A 366 -13.76 20.58 -5.86
CA LYS A 366 -12.97 19.36 -6.03
C LYS A 366 -11.74 19.45 -5.14
N LEU A 367 -11.50 18.43 -4.35
CA LEU A 367 -10.31 18.26 -3.52
C LEU A 367 -9.43 17.19 -4.18
N GLN A 368 -8.18 17.55 -4.49
CA GLN A 368 -7.21 16.62 -5.07
C GLN A 368 -6.43 15.91 -3.96
N PHE A 369 -6.28 14.59 -4.11
CA PHE A 369 -5.52 13.75 -3.18
C PHE A 369 -4.01 13.74 -3.44
N LEU A 370 -3.56 14.36 -4.53
CA LEU A 370 -2.26 14.07 -5.16
C LEU A 370 -1.07 14.85 -4.59
N ASP A 371 -1.27 15.75 -3.62
CA ASP A 371 -0.17 16.59 -3.09
C ASP A 371 0.64 15.96 -1.95
N LYS A 372 0.55 14.64 -1.74
CA LYS A 372 1.40 13.93 -0.77
C LYS A 372 2.00 12.66 -1.38
N LYS A 373 3.15 12.84 -2.04
CA LYS A 373 4.17 11.81 -2.17
C LYS A 373 5.22 12.03 -1.09
#